data_AF-A0A9Y6J592-F1
#
_entry.id   AF-A0A9Y6J592-F1
#
_cell.length_a   1.000
_cell.length_b   1.000
_cell.length_c   1.000
_cell.angle_alpha   90.00
_cell.angle_beta   90.00
_cell.angle_gamma   90.00
#
_symmetry.space_group_name_H-M   'P 1'
#
loop_
_entity.id
_entity.type
_entity.pdbx_description
1 polymer ?
#
loop_
_entity_poly.entity_id
_entity_poly.type
_entity_poly.pdbx_seq_one_letter_code
_entity_poly.pdbx_strand_id
1 'polypeptide(L)'
;MIFRNIHSGTCRAWLSRVSLRQELCFFSSVPPQPVPPLAQTLQGYLRALEPLLPLEELSHTRRIVHDFGRPGGLGTQLQEGLEKRARLNKNWVCSRVAEGERINEKSIGDSHTSPSESVN
;
A
#
# COMPACT_ATOMS: atom_id res chain seq x y z
N MET A 1 12.34 -49.58 -49.71
CA MET A 1 11.40 -50.01 -48.64
C MET A 1 12.25 -50.11 -47.37
N ILE A 2 12.15 -49.30 -46.33
CA ILE A 2 10.99 -48.76 -45.62
C ILE A 2 11.37 -47.37 -45.05
N PHE A 3 10.69 -46.33 -45.52
CA PHE A 3 10.51 -45.06 -44.79
C PHE A 3 9.22 -45.21 -43.96
N ARG A 4 9.31 -45.12 -42.63
CA ARG A 4 8.16 -44.87 -41.74
C ARG A 4 8.66 -44.02 -40.56
N ASN A 5 8.67 -42.70 -40.72
CA ASN A 5 7.58 -41.80 -40.33
C ASN A 5 7.52 -41.57 -38.80
N ILE A 6 8.51 -40.82 -38.29
CA ILE A 6 8.45 -40.20 -36.97
C ILE A 6 7.55 -38.98 -37.11
N HIS A 7 6.36 -39.04 -36.52
CA HIS A 7 5.42 -37.94 -36.53
C HIS A 7 6.00 -36.79 -35.72
N SER A 8 6.31 -35.69 -36.40
CA SER A 8 6.52 -34.37 -35.82
C SER A 8 5.18 -33.89 -35.22
N GLY A 9 4.85 -34.37 -34.02
CA GLY A 9 3.48 -34.32 -33.54
C GLY A 9 3.27 -33.95 -32.09
N THR A 10 4.29 -33.68 -31.29
CA THR A 10 4.08 -33.29 -29.88
C THR A 10 5.33 -32.62 -29.33
N CYS A 11 5.29 -31.29 -29.20
CA CYS A 11 6.02 -30.54 -28.14
C CYS A 11 5.77 -29.02 -28.16
N ARG A 12 4.96 -28.48 -29.09
CA ARG A 12 4.55 -27.05 -29.05
C ARG A 12 3.24 -26.76 -28.32
N ALA A 13 2.50 -27.77 -27.84
CA ALA A 13 1.25 -27.55 -27.12
C ALA A 13 1.40 -27.39 -25.59
N TRP A 14 2.58 -27.69 -25.02
CA TRP A 14 2.79 -27.68 -23.57
C TRP A 14 3.34 -26.38 -22.99
N LEU A 15 3.56 -25.34 -23.80
CA LEU A 15 4.02 -24.03 -23.33
C LEU A 15 3.03 -22.88 -23.57
N SER A 16 1.79 -23.16 -23.95
CA SER A 16 0.77 -22.11 -24.15
C SER A 16 -0.20 -21.96 -22.97
N ARG A 17 -0.01 -22.75 -21.90
CA ARG A 17 -0.90 -22.74 -20.72
C ARG A 17 -0.19 -22.34 -19.43
N VAL A 18 0.92 -21.62 -19.54
CA VAL A 18 1.50 -20.91 -18.39
C VAL A 18 0.79 -19.56 -18.25
N SER A 19 -0.36 -19.63 -17.61
CA SER A 19 -0.75 -18.76 -16.50
C SER A 19 -0.86 -17.24 -16.61
N LEU A 20 -1.28 -16.68 -17.74
CA LEU A 20 -1.88 -15.33 -17.71
C LEU A 20 -3.17 -15.27 -16.84
N ARG A 21 -3.86 -16.41 -16.71
CA ARG A 21 -5.04 -16.56 -15.83
C ARG A 21 -4.69 -16.60 -14.33
N GLN A 22 -3.49 -17.03 -13.96
CA GLN A 22 -3.11 -17.21 -12.56
C GLN A 22 -2.70 -15.90 -11.89
N GLU A 23 -2.18 -14.93 -12.67
CA GLU A 23 -1.83 -13.60 -12.16
C GLU A 23 -3.08 -12.78 -11.80
N LEU A 24 -4.11 -12.77 -12.65
CA LEU A 24 -5.33 -11.98 -12.39
C LEU A 24 -6.14 -12.50 -11.20
N CYS A 25 -6.13 -13.82 -10.96
CA CYS A 25 -6.81 -14.44 -9.82
C CYS A 25 -6.16 -14.09 -8.47
N PHE A 26 -4.86 -13.76 -8.45
CA PHE A 26 -4.19 -13.33 -7.22
C PHE A 26 -4.68 -11.95 -6.78
N PHE A 27 -4.78 -10.99 -7.70
CA PHE A 27 -5.27 -9.64 -7.41
C PHE A 27 -6.75 -9.59 -7.03
N SER A 28 -7.57 -10.54 -7.51
CA SER A 28 -8.97 -10.63 -7.10
C SER A 28 -9.16 -11.20 -5.69
N SER A 29 -8.16 -11.93 -5.16
CA SER A 29 -8.20 -12.57 -3.84
C SER A 29 -7.61 -11.72 -2.70
N VAL A 30 -7.02 -10.56 -2.99
CA VAL A 30 -6.44 -9.70 -1.94
C VAL A 30 -7.56 -9.08 -1.10
N PRO A 31 -7.56 -9.26 0.23
CA PRO A 31 -8.57 -8.65 1.09
C PRO A 31 -8.45 -7.11 1.04
N PRO A 32 -9.56 -6.38 1.23
CA PRO A 32 -9.51 -4.93 1.30
C PRO A 32 -8.61 -4.48 2.45
N GLN A 33 -7.87 -3.40 2.25
CA GLN A 33 -6.95 -2.88 3.26
C GLN A 33 -7.73 -2.41 4.50
N PRO A 34 -7.43 -2.92 5.71
CA PRO A 34 -8.11 -2.49 6.92
C PRO A 34 -7.70 -1.06 7.29
N VAL A 35 -8.60 -0.34 7.95
CA VAL A 35 -8.26 0.92 8.63
C VAL A 35 -7.83 0.55 10.05
N PRO A 36 -6.61 0.88 10.48
CA PRO A 36 -6.19 0.59 11.85
C PRO A 36 -7.03 1.41 12.85
N PRO A 37 -7.29 0.89 14.06
CA PRO A 37 -7.94 1.66 15.11
C PRO A 37 -7.19 2.97 15.39
N LEU A 38 -7.95 4.05 15.61
CA LEU A 38 -7.38 5.38 15.87
C LEU A 38 -6.41 5.36 17.06
N ALA A 39 -6.81 4.76 18.19
CA ALA A 39 -5.99 4.69 19.40
C ALA A 39 -4.65 3.98 19.16
N GLN A 40 -4.65 2.88 18.40
CA GLN A 40 -3.42 2.16 18.04
C GLN A 40 -2.49 3.04 17.20
N THR A 41 -3.06 3.77 16.23
CA THR A 41 -2.31 4.67 15.35
C THR A 41 -1.70 5.83 16.13
N LEU A 42 -2.47 6.46 17.02
CA LEU A 42 -1.99 7.55 17.89
C LEU A 42 -0.89 7.09 18.85
N GLN A 43 -1.02 5.89 19.43
CA GLN A 43 0.02 5.32 20.27
C GLN A 43 1.30 5.01 19.47
N GLY A 44 1.15 4.45 18.27
CA GLY A 44 2.26 4.20 17.35
C GLY A 44 3.01 5.50 17.00
N TYR A 45 2.26 6.56 16.70
CA TYR A 45 2.80 7.89 16.43
C TYR A 45 3.62 8.44 17.60
N LEU A 46 3.09 8.40 18.83
CA LEU A 46 3.82 8.87 20.00
C LEU A 46 5.10 8.08 20.28
N ARG A 47 5.09 6.76 20.06
CA ARG A 47 6.29 5.92 20.20
C ARG A 47 7.35 6.23 19.16
N ALA A 48 6.94 6.52 17.93
CA ALA A 48 7.86 6.90 16.85
C ALA A 48 8.53 8.26 17.12
N LEU A 49 7.84 9.18 17.81
CA LEU A 49 8.36 10.49 18.16
C LEU A 49 9.26 10.49 19.41
N GLU A 50 9.15 9.49 20.27
CA GLU A 50 9.93 9.39 21.51
C GLU A 50 11.45 9.53 21.33
N PRO A 51 12.10 8.88 20.35
CA PRO A 51 13.53 9.08 20.11
C PRO A 51 13.87 10.36 19.33
N LEU A 52 12.88 11.06 18.77
CA LEU A 52 13.09 12.19 17.86
C LEU A 52 12.95 13.55 18.54
N LEU A 53 12.18 13.64 19.63
CA LEU A 53 11.81 14.91 20.25
C LEU A 53 12.28 15.02 21.71
N PRO A 54 12.62 16.23 22.18
CA PRO A 54 12.86 16.49 23.59
C PRO A 54 11.57 16.30 24.42
N LEU A 55 11.72 16.04 25.71
CA LEU A 55 10.62 15.66 26.61
C LEU A 55 9.50 16.72 26.70
N GLU A 56 9.86 18.00 26.62
CA GLU A 56 8.89 19.11 26.68
C GLU A 56 7.96 19.12 25.46
N GLU A 57 8.52 19.07 24.25
CA GLU A 57 7.76 19.01 23.00
C GLU A 57 6.92 17.74 22.89
N LEU A 58 7.48 16.61 23.35
CA LEU A 58 6.77 15.35 23.39
C LEU A 58 5.57 15.40 24.36
N SER A 59 5.73 16.08 25.50
CA SER A 59 4.64 16.29 26.46
C SER A 59 3.53 17.17 25.88
N HIS A 60 3.88 18.22 25.14
CA HIS A 60 2.92 19.04 24.41
C HIS A 60 2.17 18.21 23.35
N THR A 61 2.91 17.43 22.56
CA THR A 61 2.35 16.55 21.52
C THR A 61 1.39 15.52 22.10
N ARG A 62 1.72 14.92 23.26
CA ARG A 62 0.82 13.98 23.97
C ARG A 62 -0.53 14.60 24.31
N ARG A 63 -0.58 15.88 24.72
CA ARG A 63 -1.83 16.60 25.02
C ARG A 63 -2.67 16.79 23.77
N ILE A 64 -2.06 17.22 22.67
CA ILE A 64 -2.74 17.39 21.37
C ILE A 64 -3.31 16.07 20.87
N VAL A 65 -2.50 15.00 20.93
CA VAL A 65 -2.91 13.66 20.49
C VAL A 65 -4.07 13.14 21.35
N HIS A 66 -4.05 13.37 22.65
CA HIS A 66 -5.15 13.03 23.55
C HIS A 66 -6.44 13.77 23.17
N ASP A 67 -6.37 15.08 22.95
CA ASP A 67 -7.53 15.89 22.59
C ASP A 67 -8.09 15.54 21.21
N PHE A 68 -7.22 15.16 20.27
CA PHE A 68 -7.62 14.67 18.96
C PHE A 68 -8.35 13.33 19.04
N GLY A 69 -7.87 12.41 19.89
CA GLY A 69 -8.41 11.06 20.05
C GLY A 69 -9.58 10.94 21.03
N ARG A 70 -10.00 12.03 21.68
CA ARG A 70 -11.11 11.99 22.65
C ARG A 70 -12.42 11.49 22.02
N PRO A 71 -13.33 10.86 22.78
CA PRO A 71 -14.65 10.49 22.29
C PRO A 71 -15.41 11.71 21.75
N GLY A 72 -15.96 11.61 20.53
CA GLY A 72 -16.60 12.74 19.86
C GLY A 72 -15.64 13.85 19.40
N GLY A 73 -14.33 13.65 19.54
CA GLY A 73 -13.29 14.54 19.01
C GLY A 73 -13.14 14.42 17.49
N LEU A 74 -12.32 15.32 16.94
CA LEU A 74 -12.07 15.39 15.50
C LEU A 74 -11.49 14.09 14.94
N GLY A 75 -10.59 13.44 15.68
CA GLY A 75 -9.98 12.18 15.24
C GLY A 75 -11.00 11.06 15.08
N THR A 76 -12.00 10.99 15.97
CA THR A 76 -13.07 9.99 15.88
C THR A 76 -13.93 10.21 14.63
N GLN A 77 -14.31 11.46 14.34
CA GLN A 77 -15.09 11.80 13.14
C GLN A 77 -14.32 11.50 11.85
N LEU A 78 -13.01 11.80 11.82
CA LEU A 78 -12.15 11.50 10.68
C LEU A 78 -11.97 9.99 10.50
N GLN A 79 -11.80 9.24 11.60
CA GLN A 79 -11.71 7.78 11.58
C GLN A 79 -12.97 7.15 10.96
N GLU A 80 -14.16 7.60 11.35
CA GLU A 80 -15.42 7.14 10.75
C GLU A 80 -15.47 7.42 9.24
N GLY A 81 -14.97 8.58 8.81
CA GLY A 81 -14.85 8.94 7.39
C GLY A 81 -13.90 8.00 6.63
N LEU A 82 -12.77 7.64 7.24
CA LEU A 82 -11.82 6.68 6.68
C LEU A 82 -12.43 5.28 6.57
N GLU A 83 -13.15 4.83 7.59
CA GLU A 83 -13.83 3.53 7.58
C GLU A 83 -14.94 3.46 6.52
N LYS A 84 -15.73 4.52 6.37
CA LYS A 84 -16.71 4.64 5.28
C LYS A 84 -16.03 4.55 3.91
N ARG A 85 -14.89 5.22 3.73
CA ARG A 85 -14.11 5.16 2.48
C ARG A 85 -13.52 3.77 2.23
N ALA A 86 -13.04 3.09 3.26
CA ALA A 86 -12.48 1.73 3.16
C ALA A 86 -13.52 0.67 2.79
N ARG A 87 -14.79 0.88 3.16
CA ARG A 87 -15.89 0.01 2.70
C ARG A 87 -16.16 0.14 1.20
N LEU A 88 -15.91 1.32 0.63
CA LEU A 88 -16.17 1.62 -0.78
C LEU A 88 -15.00 1.30 -1.72
N ASN A 89 -13.79 1.09 -1.19
CA ASN A 89 -12.57 0.94 -1.98
C ASN A 89 -11.73 -0.25 -1.51
N LYS A 90 -11.18 -1.04 -2.45
CA LYS A 90 -10.24 -2.13 -2.12
C LYS A 90 -8.95 -1.62 -1.47
N ASN A 91 -8.47 -0.46 -1.90
CA ASN A 91 -7.35 0.27 -1.31
C ASN A 91 -7.79 1.73 -1.10
N TRP A 92 -8.02 2.10 0.16
CA TRP A 92 -8.53 3.43 0.52
C TRP A 92 -7.46 4.54 0.50
N VAL A 93 -6.18 4.16 0.43
CA VAL A 93 -5.01 5.05 0.47
C VAL A 93 -4.54 5.43 -0.95
N CYS A 94 -4.60 4.50 -1.90
CA CYS A 94 -3.97 4.60 -3.22
C CYS A 94 -4.35 5.88 -3.98
N SER A 95 -5.63 6.24 -4.05
CA SER A 95 -6.05 7.45 -4.78
C SER A 95 -5.56 8.76 -4.13
N ARG A 96 -5.18 8.75 -2.84
CA ARG A 96 -4.71 9.93 -2.11
C ARG A 96 -3.18 10.04 -2.15
N VAL A 97 -2.50 8.91 -1.94
CA VAL A 97 -1.04 8.87 -1.94
C VAL A 97 -0.49 9.07 -3.36
N ALA A 98 -1.08 8.41 -4.36
CA ALA A 98 -0.63 8.58 -5.74
C ALA A 98 -0.76 10.03 -6.22
N GLU A 99 -1.80 10.76 -5.81
CA GLU A 99 -1.92 12.19 -6.16
C GLU A 99 -0.91 13.04 -5.39
N GLY A 100 -0.76 12.81 -4.07
CA GLY A 100 0.14 13.56 -3.19
C GLY A 100 1.63 13.41 -3.55
N GLU A 101 2.05 12.22 -3.96
CA GLU A 101 3.43 11.96 -4.41
C GLU A 101 3.70 12.65 -5.74
N ARG A 102 2.76 12.58 -6.68
CA ARG A 102 2.89 13.19 -8.02
C ARG A 102 2.95 14.72 -7.99
N ILE A 103 2.25 15.36 -7.05
CA ILE A 103 2.32 16.82 -6.89
C ILE A 103 3.62 17.27 -6.24
N ASN A 104 4.21 16.48 -5.32
CA ASN A 104 5.48 16.80 -4.68
C ASN A 104 6.69 16.54 -5.59
N GLU A 105 6.62 15.51 -6.43
CA GLU A 105 7.71 15.12 -7.33
C GLU A 105 8.04 16.19 -8.37
N LYS A 106 7.05 16.96 -8.85
CA LYS A 106 7.30 18.07 -9.80
C LYS A 106 8.22 19.17 -9.27
N SER A 107 8.58 19.16 -7.98
CA SER A 107 9.47 20.14 -7.35
C SER A 107 10.91 19.63 -7.16
N ILE A 108 11.19 18.34 -7.34
CA ILE A 108 12.51 17.72 -7.13
C ILE A 108 12.86 16.96 -8.41
N GLY A 109 13.87 17.43 -9.14
CA GLY A 109 14.27 16.87 -10.44
C GLY A 109 14.51 15.35 -10.42
N ASP A 110 14.35 14.75 -11.60
CA ASP A 110 14.17 13.32 -11.91
C ASP A 110 15.25 12.34 -11.38
N SER A 111 16.27 12.80 -10.65
CA SER A 111 17.40 11.99 -10.20
C SER A 111 17.18 11.20 -8.90
N HIS A 112 16.10 11.45 -8.15
CA HIS A 112 15.90 10.84 -6.82
C HIS A 112 14.78 9.80 -6.72
N THR A 113 13.84 9.75 -7.67
CA THR A 113 12.64 8.90 -7.51
C THR A 113 12.78 7.51 -8.13
N SER A 114 13.60 7.34 -9.16
CA SER A 114 13.74 6.04 -9.82
C SER A 114 14.83 5.20 -9.14
N PRO A 115 14.51 4.02 -8.59
CA PRO A 115 15.54 3.08 -8.17
C PRO A 115 16.37 2.72 -9.40
N SER A 116 17.66 3.06 -9.41
CA SER A 116 18.54 2.70 -10.50
C SER A 116 18.61 1.17 -10.63
N GLU A 117 18.16 0.64 -11.75
CA GLU A 117 18.37 -0.77 -12.09
C GLU A 117 19.87 -1.01 -12.17
N SER A 118 20.41 -1.67 -11.14
CA SER A 118 21.77 -2.22 -11.19
C SER A 118 21.70 -3.45 -12.08
N VAL A 119 21.89 -3.25 -13.39
CA VAL A 119 22.02 -4.33 -14.36
C VAL A 119 23.25 -5.14 -13.98
N ASN A 120 23.04 -6.44 -13.73
CA ASN A 120 24.08 -7.45 -13.48
C ASN A 120 24.07 -8.43 -14.65
#